data_AF-A0A926A0L4-F1
#
_entry.id   AF-A0A926A0L4-F1
#
_cell.length_a   1.000
_cell.length_b   1.000
_cell.length_c   1.000
_cell.angle_alpha   90.00
_cell.angle_beta   90.00
_cell.angle_gamma   90.00
#
_symmetry.space_group_name_H-M   'P 1'
#
loop_
_entity.id
_entity.type
_entity.pdbx_description
1 polymer ?
#
loop_
_entity_poly.entity_id
_entity_poly.type
_entity_poly.pdbx_seq_one_letter_code
_entity_poly.pdbx_strand_id
1 'polypeptide(L)'
;MVEVSYSEVAMAKSRLPAPRAVVRKRKNILVDQRKLDAAKTALGALTETATIDAALDLVVFRTDVFSALDRVAADGGFAPAGRSRRAG
;
A
#
# COMPACT_ATOMS: atom_id res chain seq x y z
N MET A 1 2.11 30.31 -7.05
CA MET A 1 0.84 29.56 -7.18
C MET A 1 1.04 28.60 -8.33
N VAL A 2 1.43 27.35 -8.03
CA VAL A 2 1.72 26.35 -9.07
C VAL A 2 0.40 25.64 -9.36
N GLU A 3 -0.23 26.01 -10.47
CA GLU A 3 -1.39 25.30 -11.04
C GLU A 3 -0.90 23.93 -11.53
N VAL A 4 -1.10 22.89 -10.72
CA VAL A 4 -0.86 21.52 -11.14
C VAL A 4 -2.03 21.11 -12.02
N SER A 5 -1.78 21.07 -13.34
CA SER A 5 -2.77 20.70 -14.34
C SER A 5 -3.33 19.30 -14.08
N TYR A 6 -4.65 19.19 -13.95
CA TYR A 6 -5.38 17.92 -13.77
C TYR A 6 -5.06 16.86 -14.85
N SER A 7 -4.55 17.28 -16.02
CA SER A 7 -4.15 16.38 -17.10
C SER A 7 -2.87 15.58 -16.79
N GLU A 8 -1.92 16.11 -16.01
CA GLU A 8 -0.70 15.37 -15.63
C GLU A 8 -1.03 14.23 -14.66
N VAL A 9 -1.94 14.50 -13.71
CA VAL A 9 -2.42 13.48 -12.76
C VAL A 9 -3.21 12.38 -13.48
N ALA A 10 -3.93 12.73 -14.55
CA ALA A 10 -4.66 11.77 -15.38
C ALA A 10 -3.71 10.91 -16.24
N MET A 11 -2.61 11.46 -16.74
CA MET A 11 -1.62 10.72 -17.52
C MET A 11 -0.73 9.80 -16.67
N ALA A 12 -0.53 10.09 -15.38
CA ALA A 12 0.11 9.14 -14.46
C ALA A 12 -0.73 7.86 -14.22
N LYS A 13 -2.05 7.92 -14.44
CA LYS A 13 -2.98 6.78 -14.28
C LYS A 13 -3.01 5.83 -15.48
N SER A 14 -2.50 6.24 -16.65
CA SER A 14 -2.52 5.42 -17.88
C SER A 14 -1.34 4.45 -17.99
N ARG A 15 -0.36 4.55 -17.09
CA ARG A 15 0.80 3.64 -16.99
C ARG A 15 0.63 2.56 -15.94
N LEU A 16 -0.61 2.24 -15.52
CA LEU A 16 -0.81 1.01 -14.80
C LEU A 16 -0.41 -0.13 -15.75
N PRO A 17 0.64 -0.90 -15.43
CA PRO A 17 1.03 -2.02 -16.26
C PRO A 17 -0.21 -2.90 -16.46
N ALA A 18 -0.48 -3.30 -17.71
CA ALA A 18 -1.53 -4.24 -18.02
C ALA A 18 -1.46 -5.39 -17.00
N PRO A 19 -2.60 -5.80 -16.38
CA PRO A 19 -2.57 -6.77 -15.29
C PRO A 19 -1.81 -8.00 -15.78
N ARG A 20 -0.59 -8.19 -15.25
CA ARG A 20 0.23 -9.36 -15.53
C ARG A 20 -0.67 -10.55 -15.25
N ALA A 21 -0.76 -11.48 -16.19
CA ALA A 21 -1.53 -12.70 -16.01
C ALA A 21 -1.15 -13.31 -14.65
N VAL A 22 -2.13 -13.39 -13.74
CA VAL A 22 -1.89 -13.85 -12.37
C VAL A 22 -1.60 -15.34 -12.45
N VAL A 23 -0.32 -15.71 -12.29
CA VAL A 23 0.09 -17.13 -12.28
C VAL A 23 -0.26 -17.71 -10.91
N ARG A 24 -1.48 -18.23 -10.80
CA ARG A 24 -1.90 -18.94 -9.58
C ARG A 24 -1.34 -20.36 -9.58
N LYS A 25 -0.66 -20.72 -8.49
CA LYS A 25 -0.24 -22.10 -8.22
C LYS A 25 -0.87 -22.57 -6.92
N ARG A 26 -1.48 -23.76 -6.94
CA ARG A 26 -2.02 -24.38 -5.74
C ARG A 26 -0.89 -24.64 -4.74
N LYS A 27 -1.14 -24.33 -3.47
CA LYS A 27 -0.24 -24.62 -2.36
C LYS A 27 -1.01 -25.46 -1.33
N ASN A 28 -0.32 -26.41 -0.69
CA ASN A 28 -0.84 -27.14 0.44
C ASN A 28 -0.06 -26.68 1.68
N ILE A 29 -0.67 -25.79 2.46
CA ILE A 29 -0.07 -25.17 3.65
C ILE A 29 -1.04 -25.28 4.81
N LEU A 30 -0.50 -25.42 6.02
CA LEU A 30 -1.28 -25.31 7.25
C LEU A 30 -1.22 -23.86 7.71
N VAL A 31 -2.39 -23.25 7.89
CA VAL A 31 -2.55 -21.88 8.35
C VAL A 31 -3.45 -21.90 9.59
N ASP A 32 -3.11 -21.10 10.58
CA ASP A 32 -3.95 -20.89 11.75
C ASP A 32 -5.25 -20.18 11.31
N GLN A 33 -6.39 -20.87 11.45
CA GLN A 33 -7.70 -20.37 11.03
C GLN A 33 -8.06 -19.04 11.70
N ARG A 34 -7.67 -18.83 12.96
CA ARG A 34 -7.99 -17.59 13.69
C ARG A 34 -7.31 -16.38 13.05
N LYS A 35 -6.08 -16.56 12.56
CA LYS A 35 -5.35 -15.50 11.85
C LYS A 35 -5.98 -15.22 10.49
N LEU A 36 -6.44 -16.27 9.80
CA LEU A 36 -7.08 -16.15 8.50
C LEU A 36 -8.43 -15.41 8.60
N ASP A 37 -9.24 -15.74 9.61
CA ASP A 37 -10.52 -15.06 9.85
C ASP A 37 -10.34 -13.59 10.25
N ALA A 38 -9.34 -13.31 11.11
CA ALA A 38 -8.99 -11.94 11.49
C ALA A 38 -8.52 -11.13 10.27
N ALA A 39 -7.65 -11.70 9.44
CA ALA A 39 -7.19 -11.07 8.20
C ALA A 39 -8.34 -10.86 7.22
N LYS A 40 -9.23 -11.85 7.06
CA LYS A 40 -10.39 -11.77 6.18
C LYS A 40 -11.31 -10.61 6.56
N THR A 41 -11.56 -10.47 7.86
CA THR A 41 -12.37 -9.37 8.41
C THR A 41 -11.68 -8.02 8.20
N ALA A 42 -10.38 -7.92 8.54
CA ALA A 42 -9.62 -6.68 8.40
C ALA A 42 -9.50 -6.21 6.95
N LEU A 43 -9.39 -7.16 6.00
CA LEU A 43 -9.25 -6.88 4.57
C LEU A 43 -10.59 -6.81 3.83
N GLY A 44 -11.72 -7.13 4.48
CA GLY A 44 -13.04 -7.19 3.85
C GLY A 44 -13.13 -8.23 2.72
N ALA A 45 -12.34 -9.30 2.79
CA ALA A 45 -12.20 -10.27 1.72
C ALA A 45 -13.33 -11.32 1.74
N LEU A 46 -13.80 -11.73 0.56
CA LEU A 46 -14.90 -12.70 0.43
C LEU A 46 -14.46 -14.15 0.71
N THR A 47 -13.22 -14.49 0.35
CA THR A 47 -12.67 -15.84 0.43
C THR A 47 -11.31 -15.87 1.11
N GLU A 48 -10.93 -17.03 1.63
CA GLU A 48 -9.61 -17.25 2.21
C GLU A 48 -8.48 -17.02 1.20
N THR A 49 -8.64 -17.52 -0.04
CA THR A 49 -7.66 -17.26 -1.11
C THR A 49 -7.52 -15.78 -1.40
N ALA A 50 -8.62 -15.03 -1.50
CA ALA A 50 -8.57 -13.59 -1.71
C ALA A 50 -7.94 -12.85 -0.51
N THR A 51 -8.15 -13.36 0.71
CA THR A 51 -7.52 -12.85 1.92
C THR A 51 -6.01 -13.03 1.86
N ILE A 52 -5.53 -14.22 1.49
CA ILE A 52 -4.11 -14.53 1.38
C ILE A 52 -3.46 -13.69 0.27
N ASP A 53 -4.08 -13.64 -0.93
CA ASP A 53 -3.59 -12.83 -2.04
C ASP A 53 -3.45 -11.35 -1.61
N ALA A 54 -4.51 -10.76 -1.03
CA ALA A 54 -4.51 -9.36 -0.60
C ALA A 54 -3.55 -9.08 0.57
N ALA A 55 -3.40 -10.03 1.51
CA ALA A 55 -2.45 -9.89 2.61
C ALA A 55 -1.00 -9.88 2.11
N LEU A 56 -0.67 -10.71 1.12
CA LEU A 56 0.65 -10.72 0.50
C LEU A 56 0.93 -9.42 -0.26
N ASP A 57 -0.05 -8.94 -1.04
CA ASP A 57 0.06 -7.65 -1.72
C ASP A 57 0.26 -6.50 -0.74
N LEU A 58 -0.47 -6.50 0.38
CA LEU A 58 -0.36 -5.46 1.41
C LEU A 58 1.03 -5.44 2.06
N VAL A 59 1.63 -6.60 2.33
CA VAL A 59 2.98 -6.69 2.92
C VAL A 59 4.05 -6.15 1.96
N VAL A 60 3.94 -6.48 0.67
CA VAL A 60 4.84 -5.94 -0.36
C VAL A 60 4.66 -4.43 -0.47
N PHE A 61 3.42 -3.97 -0.62
CA PHE A 61 3.09 -2.55 -0.70
C PHE A 61 3.61 -1.76 0.51
N ARG A 62 3.42 -2.28 1.72
CA ARG A 62 3.92 -1.65 2.96
C ARG A 62 5.44 -1.45 2.89
N THR A 63 6.17 -2.45 2.40
CA THR A 63 7.63 -2.39 2.26
C THR A 63 8.06 -1.34 1.25
N ASP A 64 7.36 -1.27 0.11
CA ASP A 64 7.62 -0.26 -0.92
C ASP A 64 7.33 1.15 -0.42
N VAL A 65 6.23 1.35 0.33
CA VAL A 65 5.89 2.64 0.93
C VAL A 65 6.99 3.09 1.88
N PHE A 66 7.42 2.24 2.83
CA PHE A 66 8.50 2.62 3.75
C PHE A 66 9.79 2.93 3.01
N SER A 67 10.16 2.12 2.01
CA SER A 67 11.34 2.38 1.20
C SER A 67 11.26 3.72 0.45
N ALA A 68 10.07 4.10 -0.02
CA ALA A 68 9.86 5.39 -0.64
C ALA A 68 9.92 6.53 0.38
N LEU A 69 9.33 6.37 1.56
CA LEU A 69 9.39 7.34 2.65
C LEU A 69 10.85 7.58 3.10
N ASP A 70 11.66 6.52 3.19
CA ASP A 70 13.07 6.61 3.55
C ASP A 70 13.86 7.43 2.52
N ARG A 71 13.57 7.26 1.23
CA ARG A 71 14.18 8.07 0.16
C ARG A 71 13.77 9.54 0.28
N VAL A 72 12.49 9.83 0.48
CA VAL A 72 12.00 11.20 0.67
C VAL A 72 12.65 11.86 1.91
N ALA A 73 12.83 11.09 2.98
CA ALA A 73 13.55 11.55 4.17
C ALA A 73 15.03 11.86 3.86
N ALA A 74 15.70 11.00 3.11
CA ALA A 74 17.09 11.18 2.70
C ALA A 74 17.29 12.40 1.78
N ASP A 75 16.31 12.73 0.94
CA ASP A 75 16.34 13.87 0.01
C ASP A 75 16.06 15.23 0.69
N GLY A 76 15.86 15.28 2.01
CA GLY A 76 15.65 16.53 2.76
C GLY A 76 14.25 16.72 3.34
N GLY A 77 13.35 15.75 3.15
CA GLY A 77 12.39 15.37 4.19
C GLY A 77 10.96 15.89 4.14
N PHE A 78 10.20 15.42 5.13
CA PHE A 78 8.85 15.84 5.50
C PHE A 78 8.95 17.01 6.48
N ALA A 79 8.32 18.16 6.16
CA ALA A 79 8.40 19.37 6.97
C ALA A 79 7.98 19.12 8.44
N PRO A 80 8.61 19.81 9.42
CA PRO A 80 8.22 19.64 10.81
C PRO A 80 6.77 20.09 11.00
N ALA A 81 5.95 19.24 11.64
CA ALA A 81 4.70 19.69 12.23
C ALA A 81 5.05 20.85 13.17
N GLY A 82 4.68 22.06 12.75
CA GLY A 82 5.08 23.29 13.41
C GLY A 82 4.86 23.17 14.90
N ARG A 83 5.93 23.38 15.68
CA ARG A 83 5.87 23.48 17.13
C ARG A 83 4.87 24.60 17.42
N SER A 84 3.64 24.24 17.79
CA SER A 84 2.66 25.16 18.37
C SER A 84 3.32 25.76 19.60
N ARG A 85 3.91 26.95 19.45
CA ARG A 85 4.21 27.81 20.58
C ARG A 85 2.86 28.19 21.16
N ARG A 86 2.42 27.46 22.17
CA ARG A 86 1.58 28.05 23.21
C ARG A 86 2.46 29.10 23.89
N ALA A 87 2.42 30.32 23.34
CA ALA A 87 2.78 31.51 24.09
C ALA A 87 1.69 31.69 25.16
N GLY A 88 2.14 31.98 26.37
CA GLY A 88 1.31 32.11 27.58
C GLY A 88 0.39 33.31 27.56
#